data_AF-A0A1X0MYN7-F1
#
_entry.id   AF-A0A1X0MYN7-F1
#
_cell.length_a   1.000
_cell.length_b   1.000
_cell.length_c   1.000
_cell.angle_alpha   90.00
_cell.angle_beta   90.00
_cell.angle_gamma   90.00
#
_symmetry.space_group_name_H-M   'P 1'
#
loop_
_entity.id
_entity.type
_entity.pdbx_description
1 polymer ?
#
loop_
_entity_poly.entity_id
_entity_poly.type
_entity_poly.pdbx_seq_one_letter_code
_entity_poly.pdbx_strand_id
1 'polypeptide(L)'
;MREYMELISFMKELSDGILDHLPEEQRVGQLTVEEVIEKWMSSKSYCSSLSLRKDIETYISLQKSGDFSVDEILSWYDLCFISERFGVDEHVFFSDVLKSINFHIEEKRRFFFIKYFGWLGFK
;
A
#
# COMPACT_ATOMS: atom_id res chain seq x y z
N MET A 1 -10.06 16.47 7.25
CA MET A 1 -8.68 15.98 7.15
C MET A 1 -8.74 14.53 6.69
N ARG A 2 -8.19 14.23 5.51
CA ARG A 2 -8.06 12.87 4.97
C ARG A 2 -6.59 12.49 5.11
N GLU A 3 -6.10 12.41 6.35
CA GLU A 3 -4.68 12.22 6.61
C GLU A 3 -4.34 10.74 6.38
N TYR A 4 -3.72 10.46 5.24
CA TYR A 4 -3.04 9.19 4.91
C TYR A 4 -3.84 7.89 5.18
N MET A 5 -5.17 7.96 5.15
CA MET A 5 -6.04 6.86 5.60
C MET A 5 -5.84 5.58 4.80
N GLU A 6 -5.56 5.67 3.50
CA GLU A 6 -5.36 4.48 2.68
C GLU A 6 -3.97 3.90 2.90
N LEU A 7 -2.94 4.74 3.12
CA LEU A 7 -1.62 4.28 3.58
C LEU A 7 -1.70 3.58 4.94
N ILE A 8 -2.39 4.14 5.93
CA ILE A 8 -2.59 3.50 7.24
C ILE A 8 -3.34 2.18 7.06
N SER A 9 -4.40 2.15 6.25
CA SER A 9 -5.14 0.91 5.96
C SER A 9 -4.25 -0.14 5.29
N PHE A 10 -3.38 0.26 4.37
CA PHE A 10 -2.44 -0.65 3.71
C PHE A 10 -1.39 -1.18 4.68
N MET A 11 -0.83 -0.31 5.52
CA MET A 11 0.18 -0.67 6.52
C MET A 11 -0.35 -1.67 7.56
N LYS A 12 -1.62 -1.55 7.96
CA LYS A 12 -2.27 -2.55 8.83
C LYS A 12 -2.34 -3.93 8.17
N GLU A 13 -2.80 -3.98 6.93
CA GLU A 13 -2.89 -5.23 6.15
C GLU A 13 -1.50 -5.81 5.86
N LEU A 14 -0.48 -4.96 5.72
CA LEU A 14 0.92 -5.40 5.61
C LEU A 14 1.44 -5.99 6.92
N SER A 15 1.25 -5.30 8.05
CA SER A 15 1.61 -5.78 9.38
C SER A 15 0.96 -7.13 9.69
N ASP A 16 -0.35 -7.24 9.42
CA ASP A 16 -1.12 -8.48 9.61
C ASP A 16 -0.65 -9.59 8.65
N GLY A 17 -0.43 -9.26 7.37
CA GLY A 17 -0.02 -10.22 6.35
C GLY A 17 1.36 -10.83 6.61
N ILE A 18 2.31 -10.03 7.10
CA ILE A 18 3.66 -10.52 7.45
C ILE A 18 3.74 -11.06 8.89
N LEU A 19 2.62 -11.05 9.63
CA LEU A 19 2.55 -11.47 11.03
C LEU A 19 3.54 -10.70 11.92
N ASP A 20 3.65 -9.39 11.69
CA ASP A 20 4.58 -8.51 12.38
C ASP A 20 4.38 -8.52 13.92
N HIS A 21 3.14 -8.71 14.36
CA HIS A 21 2.78 -8.82 15.77
C HIS A 21 3.26 -10.11 16.45
N LEU A 22 3.76 -11.12 15.72
CA LEU A 22 4.24 -12.38 16.28
C LEU A 22 5.78 -12.43 16.37
N PRO A 23 6.34 -13.15 17.35
CA PRO A 23 7.76 -13.51 17.36
C PRO A 23 8.13 -14.32 16.11
N GLU A 24 9.34 -14.14 15.59
CA GLU A 24 9.80 -14.74 14.33
C GLU A 24 9.61 -16.27 14.30
N GLU A 25 9.90 -16.96 15.39
CA GLU A 25 9.76 -18.41 15.54
C GLU A 25 8.31 -18.92 15.39
N GLN A 26 7.32 -18.04 15.56
CA GLN A 26 5.89 -18.38 15.53
C GLN A 26 5.21 -17.98 14.23
N ARG A 27 5.92 -17.30 13.31
CA ARG A 27 5.34 -16.80 12.07
C ARG A 27 5.28 -17.89 11.00
N VAL A 28 4.23 -18.69 11.06
CA VAL A 28 3.91 -19.68 10.04
C VAL A 28 2.86 -19.13 9.09
N GLY A 29 3.13 -19.14 7.78
CA GLY A 29 2.17 -18.70 6.77
C GLY A 29 2.15 -17.19 6.48
N GLN A 30 3.29 -16.51 6.66
CA GLN A 30 3.45 -15.12 6.25
C GLN A 30 3.15 -14.95 4.76
N LEU A 31 2.46 -13.87 4.43
CA LEU A 31 2.31 -13.42 3.06
C LEU A 31 3.56 -12.65 2.64
N THR A 32 3.93 -12.81 1.38
CA THR A 32 4.87 -11.91 0.73
C THR A 32 4.25 -10.52 0.58
N VAL A 33 5.09 -9.49 0.48
CA VAL A 33 4.64 -8.11 0.24
C VAL A 33 3.76 -8.02 -1.01
N GLU A 34 4.11 -8.75 -2.07
CA GLU A 34 3.32 -8.78 -3.31
C GLU A 34 1.93 -9.40 -3.09
N GLU A 35 1.83 -10.50 -2.34
CA GLU A 35 0.54 -11.10 -1.99
C GLU A 35 -0.35 -10.18 -1.14
N VAL A 36 0.26 -9.39 -0.23
CA VAL A 36 -0.47 -8.35 0.51
C VAL A 36 -0.97 -7.28 -0.46
N ILE A 37 -0.12 -6.80 -1.37
CA ILE A 37 -0.51 -5.79 -2.36
C ILE A 37 -1.65 -6.31 -3.23
N GLU A 38 -1.57 -7.54 -3.75
CA GLU A 38 -2.61 -8.15 -4.57
C GLU A 38 -3.94 -8.26 -3.80
N LYS A 39 -3.90 -8.74 -2.55
CA LYS A 39 -5.11 -8.83 -1.70
C LYS A 39 -5.71 -7.46 -1.39
N TRP A 40 -4.89 -6.49 -1.02
CA TRP A 40 -5.35 -5.13 -0.75
C TRP A 40 -5.95 -4.50 -2.02
N MET A 41 -5.24 -4.61 -3.14
CA MET A 41 -5.69 -4.06 -4.41
C MET A 41 -6.97 -4.73 -4.89
N SER A 42 -7.11 -6.06 -4.79
CA SER A 42 -8.33 -6.76 -5.20
C SER A 42 -9.56 -6.37 -4.36
N SER A 43 -9.38 -6.14 -3.05
CA SER A 43 -10.47 -5.80 -2.12
C SER A 43 -10.93 -4.34 -2.18
N LYS A 44 -10.07 -3.43 -2.66
CA LYS A 44 -10.35 -1.98 -2.64
C LYS A 44 -10.84 -1.42 -3.97
N SER A 45 -11.58 -0.31 -3.87
CA SER A 45 -12.06 0.43 -5.04
C SER A 45 -10.91 1.08 -5.83
N TYR A 46 -11.13 1.36 -7.11
CA TYR A 46 -10.15 2.10 -7.93
C TYR A 46 -9.79 3.46 -7.32
N CYS A 47 -10.77 4.17 -6.75
CA CYS A 47 -10.54 5.44 -6.06
C CYS A 47 -9.67 5.29 -4.81
N SER A 48 -9.87 4.22 -4.03
CA SER A 48 -9.02 3.89 -2.88
C SER A 48 -7.59 3.57 -3.33
N SER A 49 -7.41 2.80 -4.41
CA SER A 49 -6.10 2.53 -4.99
C SER A 49 -5.37 3.81 -5.44
N LEU A 50 -6.05 4.73 -6.13
CA LEU A 50 -5.48 6.01 -6.52
C LEU A 50 -5.10 6.87 -5.30
N SER A 51 -5.86 6.74 -4.22
CA SER A 51 -5.61 7.49 -2.99
C SER A 51 -4.42 6.92 -2.23
N LEU A 52 -4.29 5.58 -2.13
CA LEU A 52 -3.10 4.92 -1.59
C LEU A 52 -1.84 5.34 -2.37
N ARG A 53 -1.90 5.35 -3.70
CA ARG A 53 -0.79 5.83 -4.54
C ARG A 53 -0.35 7.23 -4.14
N LYS A 54 -1.31 8.16 -4.01
CA LYS A 54 -1.03 9.55 -3.63
C LYS A 54 -0.47 9.66 -2.22
N ASP A 55 -1.00 8.88 -1.29
CA ASP A 55 -0.53 8.85 0.10
C ASP A 55 0.95 8.39 0.14
N ILE A 56 1.31 7.34 -0.61
CA ILE A 56 2.69 6.84 -0.72
C ILE A 56 3.62 7.85 -1.41
N GLU A 57 3.20 8.45 -2.52
CA GLU A 57 3.99 9.48 -3.21
C GLU A 57 4.30 10.66 -2.27
N THR A 58 3.31 11.09 -1.50
CA THR A 58 3.45 12.16 -0.52
C THR A 58 4.38 11.75 0.61
N TYR A 59 4.20 10.54 1.16
CA TYR A 59 5.08 9.97 2.18
C TYR A 59 6.54 9.98 1.74
N ILE A 60 6.85 9.41 0.56
CA ILE A 60 8.21 9.36 0.00
C ILE A 60 8.79 10.77 -0.15
N SER A 61 7.99 11.73 -0.64
CA SER A 61 8.43 13.11 -0.81
C SER A 61 8.79 13.77 0.52
N LEU A 62 7.96 13.58 1.56
CA LEU A 62 8.19 14.15 2.89
C LEU A 62 9.43 13.55 3.55
N GLN A 63 9.54 12.22 3.55
CA GLN A 63 10.70 11.51 4.09
C GLN A 63 12.01 11.98 3.44
N LYS A 64 12.05 12.10 2.11
CA LYS A 64 13.24 12.61 1.39
C LYS A 64 13.59 14.06 1.73
N SER A 65 12.61 14.85 2.17
CA SER A 65 12.82 16.23 2.61
C SER A 65 13.18 16.35 4.10
N GLY A 66 13.23 15.23 4.83
CA GLY A 66 13.47 15.19 6.28
C GLY A 66 12.23 15.53 7.12
N ASP A 67 11.04 15.48 6.53
CA ASP A 67 9.77 15.62 7.24
C ASP A 67 9.23 14.23 7.59
N PHE A 68 9.25 13.92 8.88
CA PHE A 68 8.83 12.63 9.44
C PHE A 68 7.43 12.71 10.10
N SER A 69 6.62 13.72 9.77
CA SER A 69 5.27 13.89 10.34
C SER A 69 4.36 12.70 10.06
N VAL A 70 4.54 12.00 8.93
CA VAL A 70 3.74 10.81 8.63
C VAL A 70 4.21 9.60 9.45
N ASP A 71 5.51 9.50 9.74
CA ASP A 71 6.04 8.45 10.63
C ASP A 71 5.52 8.63 12.06
N GLU A 72 5.36 9.87 12.52
CA GLU A 72 4.69 10.16 13.80
C GLU A 72 3.24 9.62 13.80
N ILE A 73 2.47 9.85 12.73
CA ILE A 73 1.12 9.30 12.60
C ILE A 73 1.12 7.77 12.60
N LEU A 74 2.03 7.13 11.85
CA LEU A 74 2.15 5.67 11.80
C LEU A 74 2.53 5.07 13.16
N SER A 75 3.35 5.79 13.94
CA SER A 75 3.77 5.35 15.27
C SER A 75 2.60 5.25 16.26
N TRP A 76 1.55 6.06 16.11
CA TRP A 76 0.34 5.97 16.93
C TRP A 76 -0.45 4.68 16.71
N TYR A 77 -0.14 3.94 15.64
CA TYR A 77 -0.76 2.67 15.30
C TYR A 77 0.23 1.49 15.36
N ASP A 78 1.44 1.70 15.89
CA ASP A 78 2.52 0.71 15.91
C ASP A 78 2.91 0.19 14.50
N LEU A 79 2.86 1.06 13.47
CA LEU A 79 3.10 0.70 12.06
C LEU A 79 4.50 1.03 11.54
N CYS A 80 5.44 1.42 12.41
CA CYS A 80 6.81 1.77 12.05
C CYS A 80 7.77 0.56 12.08
N PHE A 81 7.41 -0.52 11.39
CA PHE A 81 8.15 -1.80 11.43
C PHE A 81 9.06 -2.05 10.21
N ILE A 82 8.99 -1.21 9.17
CA ILE A 82 9.61 -1.52 7.86
C ILE A 82 11.14 -1.65 7.97
N SER A 83 11.83 -0.67 8.54
CA SER A 83 13.28 -0.72 8.68
C SER A 83 13.74 -1.94 9.50
N GLU A 84 13.06 -2.25 10.60
CA GLU A 84 13.36 -3.42 11.43
C GLU A 84 13.11 -4.73 10.68
N ARG A 85 12.02 -4.82 9.91
CA ARG A 85 11.60 -6.06 9.24
C ARG A 85 12.34 -6.36 7.95
N PHE A 86 12.62 -5.34 7.16
CA PHE A 86 13.14 -5.51 5.81
C PHE A 86 14.58 -5.00 5.67
N GLY A 87 15.15 -4.35 6.70
CA GLY A 87 16.52 -3.84 6.68
C GLY A 87 16.73 -2.74 5.63
N VAL A 88 15.66 -2.04 5.25
CA VAL A 88 15.66 -0.98 4.23
C VAL A 88 14.94 0.25 4.75
N ASP A 89 15.34 1.43 4.28
CA ASP A 89 14.64 2.67 4.59
C ASP A 89 13.21 2.65 4.04
N GLU A 90 12.29 3.25 4.77
CA GLU A 90 10.85 3.26 4.47
C GLU A 90 10.58 3.82 3.06
N HIS A 91 11.21 4.93 2.70
CA HIS A 91 11.02 5.54 1.39
C HIS A 91 11.57 4.67 0.24
N VAL A 92 12.57 3.83 0.48
CA VAL A 92 13.09 2.86 -0.50
C VAL A 92 12.08 1.74 -0.68
N PHE A 93 11.62 1.15 0.43
CA PHE A 93 10.58 0.12 0.44
C PHE A 93 9.33 0.58 -0.31
N PHE A 94 8.80 1.75 0.05
CA PHE A 94 7.60 2.29 -0.57
C PHE A 94 7.79 2.67 -2.03
N SER A 95 9.00 3.01 -2.48
CA SER A 95 9.28 3.25 -3.89
C SER A 95 9.10 1.99 -4.74
N ASP A 96 9.43 0.81 -4.19
CA ASP A 96 9.21 -0.47 -4.85
C ASP A 96 7.74 -0.91 -4.79
N VAL A 97 7.09 -0.78 -3.62
CA VAL A 97 5.64 -1.02 -3.47
C VAL A 97 4.82 -0.17 -4.45
N LEU A 98 5.22 1.09 -4.66
CA LEU A 98 4.54 1.99 -5.59
C LEU A 98 4.55 1.48 -7.04
N LYS A 99 5.57 0.71 -7.46
CA LYS A 99 5.62 0.10 -8.79
C LYS A 99 4.53 -0.96 -8.96
N SER A 100 4.37 -1.85 -7.99
CA SER A 100 3.31 -2.87 -8.01
C SER A 100 1.91 -2.25 -7.91
N ILE A 101 1.72 -1.25 -7.04
CA ILE A 101 0.46 -0.52 -6.96
C ILE A 101 0.09 0.13 -8.30
N ASN A 102 1.06 0.76 -8.97
CA ASN A 102 0.83 1.38 -10.29
C ASN A 102 0.43 0.35 -11.34
N PHE A 103 1.06 -0.83 -11.33
CA PHE A 103 0.68 -1.93 -12.23
C PHE A 103 -0.79 -2.32 -12.04
N HIS A 104 -1.21 -2.59 -10.81
CA HIS A 104 -2.60 -2.97 -10.52
C HIS A 104 -3.62 -1.85 -10.75
N ILE A 105 -3.24 -0.58 -10.56
CA ILE A 105 -4.09 0.57 -10.93
C ILE A 105 -4.35 0.56 -12.43
N GLU A 106 -3.33 0.36 -13.25
CA GLU A 106 -3.48 0.31 -14.71
C GLU A 106 -4.32 -0.91 -15.16
N GLU A 107 -4.20 -2.06 -14.49
CA GLU A 107 -5.08 -3.21 -14.74
C GLU A 107 -6.54 -2.91 -14.41
N LYS A 108 -6.81 -2.34 -13.22
CA LYS A 108 -8.17 -1.91 -12.83
C LYS A 108 -8.72 -0.92 -13.84
N ARG A 109 -7.92 0.07 -14.24
CA ARG A 109 -8.27 1.08 -15.24
C ARG A 109 -8.70 0.41 -16.54
N ARG A 110 -7.88 -0.50 -17.09
CA ARG A 110 -8.21 -1.24 -18.33
C ARG A 110 -9.52 -2.00 -18.21
N PHE A 111 -9.75 -2.70 -17.08
CA PHE A 111 -11.00 -3.42 -16.83
C PHE A 111 -12.20 -2.46 -16.79
N PHE A 112 -12.07 -1.31 -16.15
CA PHE A 112 -13.11 -0.28 -16.14
C PHE A 112 -13.40 0.27 -17.55
N PHE A 113 -12.36 0.58 -18.33
CA PHE A 113 -12.53 1.03 -19.71
C PHE A 113 -13.25 -0.01 -20.57
N ILE A 114 -12.86 -1.30 -20.49
CA ILE A 114 -13.54 -2.40 -21.20
C ILE A 114 -15.00 -2.49 -20.79
N LYS A 115 -15.30 -2.44 -19.48
CA LYS A 115 -16.66 -2.55 -18.96
C LYS A 115 -17.56 -1.40 -19.43
N TYR A 116 -17.08 -0.17 -19.46
CA TYR A 116 -17.88 1.00 -19.85
C TYR A 116 -17.97 1.20 -21.37
N PHE A 117 -16.89 1.00 -22.11
CA PHE A 117 -16.89 1.17 -23.58
C PHE A 117 -17.38 -0.07 -24.34
N GLY A 118 -17.17 -1.27 -23.81
CA GLY A 118 -17.79 -2.49 -24.35
C GLY A 118 -19.32 -2.46 -24.25
N TRP A 119 -19.86 -1.72 -23.28
CA TRP A 119 -21.31 -1.52 -23.13
C TRP A 119 -21.88 -0.50 -24.13
N LEU A 120 -21.08 0.49 -24.55
CA LEU A 120 -21.46 1.44 -25.60
C LEU A 120 -21.45 0.84 -27.01
N GLY A 121 -20.77 -0.29 -27.22
CA GLY A 121 -20.70 -1.01 -28.49
C GLY A 121 -21.83 -2.03 -28.73
N PHE A 122 -22.72 -2.26 -27.75
CA PHE A 122 -23.94 -3.06 -27.89
C PHE A 122 -25.16 -2.14 -27.88
N LYS A 123 -25.39 -1.41 -28.96
CA LYS A 123 -26.69 -0.83 -29.28
C LYS A 123 -26.90 -0.74 -30.78
#